data_AF-A0A943L9Y6-F1
#
_entry.id   AF-A0A943L9Y6-F1
#
_cell.length_a   1.000
_cell.length_b   1.000
_cell.length_c   1.000
_cell.angle_alpha   90.00
_cell.angle_beta   90.00
_cell.angle_gamma   90.00
#
_symmetry.space_group_name_H-M   'P 1'
#
loop_
_entity.id
_entity.type
_entity.pdbx_description
1 polymer ?
#
loop_
_entity_poly.entity_id
_entity_poly.type
_entity_poly.pdbx_seq_one_letter_code
_entity_poly.pdbx_strand_id
1 'polypeptide(L)'
;FIELLEKVIPHGTGTDRAYNADKKISFEDKKKLSQIGRADYDTSCSIMRELIQKITCDGRVEVMPMLYRKAIFFITYMLYHKEKMDGVQSKVLKDLGLAHNSFTKWGMTPIRDYEEGYDWGADIALKREGKKNKELLFLFDGIVSRVKYKKFVDLFGGLGTVTASRPIRKCEKGYINDFDKSIANLLATIKYKPKELEELCRQTVKELELKTDEAIFDYGCELFNKRLEKQYERSDRAVEFDKYEEYDKIDKTIEKLENLSQAEREKLKYAMGLYKKYEKQVREYSNSKTEEERKSGFILDEDKVDINNALACYYIYSFCYKYKLSISGVQLKSLKEFEDNISNISEYSKRFKKVQVSCCDFKVILENEEINTEDTLLYSDSPYYRTKQYKEGFSDEQHIALHNGLANFKGKWVLSCRQKITNNNKYKDKKDGEEKIRSLLEYFEMYADIAKYVVYANDDNKIYEIMITNFDFKVPNNETFKLHLTTLDESKNYKGKLEIDGERGYTKETYDEFLTRIRESMKE
;
A
#
# COMPACT_ATOMS: atom_id res chain seq x y z
N PHE A 1 18.52 15.75 13.23
CA PHE A 1 17.76 17.01 13.39
C PHE A 1 17.43 17.65 12.05
N ILE A 2 18.40 18.15 11.27
CA ILE A 2 18.13 18.79 9.96
C ILE A 2 17.43 17.83 8.99
N GLU A 3 17.86 16.58 8.89
CA GLU A 3 17.21 15.59 8.00
C GLU A 3 15.77 15.25 8.43
N LEU A 4 15.51 15.12 9.73
CA LEU A 4 14.15 14.94 10.26
C LEU A 4 13.30 16.18 9.97
N LEU A 5 13.86 17.38 10.12
CA LEU A 5 13.17 18.62 9.80
C LEU A 5 12.87 18.75 8.31
N GLU A 6 13.74 18.27 7.42
CA GLU A 6 13.46 18.20 5.98
C GLU A 6 12.37 17.16 5.65
N LYS A 7 12.30 16.07 6.42
CA LYS A 7 11.26 15.03 6.28
C LYS A 7 9.89 15.55 6.73
N VAL A 8 9.82 16.25 7.86
CA VAL A 8 8.55 16.64 8.49
C VAL A 8 8.10 18.05 8.07
N ILE A 9 9.02 18.91 7.63
CA ILE A 9 8.74 20.27 7.15
C ILE A 9 9.32 20.42 5.73
N PRO A 10 8.53 20.08 4.69
CA PRO A 10 9.00 20.10 3.30
C PRO A 10 9.50 21.49 2.88
N HIS A 11 10.41 21.51 1.91
CA HIS A 11 10.80 22.74 1.21
C HIS A 11 9.57 23.49 0.68
N GLY A 12 9.57 24.82 0.83
CA GLY A 12 8.41 25.68 0.51
C GLY A 12 7.40 25.84 1.65
N THR A 13 7.70 25.36 2.86
CA THR A 13 6.89 25.68 4.06
C THR A 13 7.38 27.00 4.68
N GLY A 14 6.47 27.97 4.85
CA GLY A 14 6.77 29.32 5.35
C GLY A 14 6.87 30.41 4.29
N THR A 15 7.36 31.60 4.67
CA THR A 15 7.47 32.77 3.79
C THR A 15 8.91 33.06 3.41
N ASP A 16 9.17 33.67 2.25
CA ASP A 16 10.52 34.09 1.83
C ASP A 16 11.20 34.99 2.86
N ARG A 17 10.41 35.81 3.56
CA ARG A 17 10.88 36.64 4.68
C ARG A 17 11.50 35.81 5.79
N ALA A 18 10.91 34.66 6.14
CA ALA A 18 11.43 33.78 7.18
C ALA A 18 12.72 33.07 6.75
N TYR A 19 12.82 32.65 5.48
CA TYR A 19 14.06 32.08 4.94
C TYR A 19 15.17 33.11 4.82
N ASN A 20 14.86 34.34 4.41
CA ASN A 20 15.85 35.41 4.38
C ASN A 20 16.35 35.79 5.79
N ALA A 21 15.50 35.66 6.82
CA ALA A 21 15.90 35.87 8.21
C ALA A 21 16.92 34.83 8.70
N ASP A 22 16.98 33.62 8.13
CA ASP A 22 17.99 32.61 8.49
C ASP A 22 19.43 33.09 8.22
N LYS A 23 19.62 33.99 7.24
CA LYS A 23 20.94 34.57 6.92
C LYS A 23 21.50 35.45 8.03
N LYS A 24 20.64 35.95 8.93
CA LYS A 24 21.03 36.78 10.08
C LYS A 24 21.39 35.96 11.33
N ILE A 25 21.19 34.64 11.30
CA ILE A 25 21.51 33.77 12.44
C ILE A 25 23.03 33.61 12.53
N SER A 26 23.60 34.03 13.66
CA SER A 26 25.03 33.91 13.92
C SER A 26 25.48 32.44 13.99
N PHE A 27 26.78 32.19 13.78
CA PHE A 27 27.35 30.86 13.94
C PHE A 27 27.14 30.30 15.37
N GLU A 28 27.27 31.15 16.38
CA GLU A 28 27.07 30.76 17.78
C GLU A 28 25.61 30.37 18.06
N ASP A 29 24.65 31.10 17.51
CA ASP A 29 23.22 30.76 17.64
C ASP A 29 22.87 29.45 16.92
N LYS A 30 23.50 29.18 15.76
CA LYS A 30 23.38 27.87 15.08
C LYS A 30 23.94 26.73 15.93
N LYS A 31 25.06 26.97 16.63
CA LYS A 31 25.65 26.00 17.57
C LYS A 31 24.70 25.70 18.73
N LYS A 32 24.06 26.72 19.31
CA LYS A 32 23.02 26.55 20.34
C LYS A 32 21.83 25.75 19.81
N LEU A 33 21.30 26.09 18.64
CA LEU A 33 20.20 25.33 18.00
C LEU A 33 20.54 23.85 17.80
N SER A 34 21.80 23.53 17.45
CA SER A 34 22.22 22.14 17.23
C SER A 34 22.13 21.27 18.50
N GLN A 35 22.15 21.88 19.69
CA GLN A 35 22.07 21.18 20.97
C GLN A 35 20.64 20.67 21.27
N ILE A 36 19.61 21.33 20.73
CA ILE A 36 18.19 20.98 20.93
C ILE A 36 17.91 19.52 20.57
N GLY A 37 18.57 18.99 19.52
CA GLY A 37 18.36 17.61 19.08
C GLY A 37 18.71 16.52 20.10
N ARG A 38 19.43 16.86 21.16
CA ARG A 38 19.85 15.94 22.25
C ARG A 38 19.43 16.42 23.64
N ALA A 39 18.84 17.59 23.75
CA ALA A 39 18.48 18.21 25.02
C ALA A 39 17.08 17.76 25.48
N ASP A 40 16.83 17.85 26.79
CA ASP A 40 15.47 17.70 27.32
C ASP A 40 14.58 18.92 26.96
N TYR A 41 13.30 18.83 27.31
CA TYR A 41 12.32 19.85 27.00
C TYR A 41 12.66 21.21 27.61
N ASP A 42 13.01 21.25 28.90
CA ASP A 42 13.25 22.50 29.62
C ASP A 42 14.52 23.20 29.13
N THR A 43 15.57 22.43 28.87
CA THR A 43 16.82 22.93 28.27
C THR A 43 16.56 23.47 26.86
N SER A 44 15.80 22.74 26.05
CA SER A 44 15.43 23.19 24.70
C SER A 44 14.61 24.48 24.72
N CYS A 45 13.65 24.60 25.63
CA CYS A 45 12.87 25.83 25.83
C CYS A 45 13.72 26.99 26.37
N SER A 46 14.71 26.71 27.22
CA SER A 46 15.68 27.72 27.69
C SER A 46 16.50 28.29 26.53
N ILE A 47 17.08 27.41 25.70
CA ILE A 47 17.83 27.81 24.49
C ILE A 47 16.93 28.64 23.57
N MET A 48 15.71 28.16 23.28
CA MET A 48 14.82 28.87 22.37
C MET A 48 14.37 30.22 22.91
N ARG A 49 14.11 30.37 24.22
CA ARG A 49 13.78 31.67 24.81
C ARG A 49 14.92 32.67 24.66
N GLU A 50 16.16 32.26 24.91
CA GLU A 50 17.34 33.12 24.71
C GLU A 50 17.42 33.60 23.25
N LEU A 51 17.25 32.68 22.30
CA LEU A 51 17.33 33.00 20.87
C LEU A 51 16.18 33.89 20.40
N ILE A 52 14.96 33.67 20.89
CA ILE A 52 13.78 34.51 20.59
C ILE A 52 13.98 35.92 21.15
N GLN A 53 14.55 36.06 22.35
CA GLN A 53 14.81 37.36 22.97
C GLN A 53 15.76 38.22 22.12
N LYS A 54 16.79 37.63 21.49
CA LYS A 54 17.73 38.34 20.62
C LYS A 54 17.10 38.97 19.37
N ILE A 55 15.98 38.41 18.91
CA ILE A 55 15.23 38.90 17.74
C ILE A 55 13.96 39.64 18.16
N THR A 56 13.80 39.93 19.45
CA THR A 56 12.67 40.69 19.99
C THR A 56 13.09 42.14 20.17
N CYS A 57 12.41 43.06 19.49
CA CYS A 57 12.61 44.50 19.60
C CYS A 57 11.29 45.15 20.03
N ASP A 58 11.33 46.04 21.02
CA ASP A 58 10.14 46.72 21.59
C ASP A 58 8.99 45.77 21.98
N GLY A 59 9.33 44.60 22.53
CA GLY A 59 8.36 43.58 22.93
C GLY A 59 7.69 42.85 21.76
N ARG A 60 8.14 43.06 20.52
CA ARG A 60 7.68 42.35 19.32
C ARG A 60 8.81 41.53 18.73
N VAL A 61 8.54 40.25 18.49
CA VAL A 61 9.45 39.41 17.73
C VAL A 61 9.51 39.95 16.30
N GLU A 62 10.71 40.19 15.78
CA GLU A 62 10.92 40.43 14.36
C GLU A 62 10.47 39.20 13.54
N VAL A 63 10.76 39.17 12.24
CA VAL A 63 10.46 37.98 11.42
C VAL A 63 11.17 36.76 12.01
N MET A 64 10.39 35.87 12.65
CA MET A 64 10.90 34.61 13.21
C MET A 64 11.62 33.81 12.11
N PRO A 65 12.94 33.55 12.25
CA PRO A 65 13.71 32.78 11.27
C PRO A 65 13.12 31.40 11.05
N MET A 66 13.22 30.88 9.83
CA MET A 66 12.70 29.56 9.51
C MET A 66 13.38 28.47 10.34
N LEU A 67 14.69 28.57 10.56
CA LEU A 67 15.41 27.61 11.39
C LEU A 67 14.88 27.57 12.84
N TYR A 68 14.44 28.71 13.38
CA TYR A 68 13.85 28.80 14.72
C TYR A 68 12.46 28.16 14.74
N ARG A 69 11.62 28.45 13.73
CA ARG A 69 10.31 27.80 13.59
C ARG A 69 10.44 26.28 13.53
N LYS A 70 11.43 25.79 12.78
CA LYS A 70 11.77 24.36 12.69
C LYS A 70 12.21 23.79 14.04
N ALA A 71 13.04 24.50 14.81
CA ALA A 71 13.43 24.06 16.14
C ALA A 71 12.23 23.97 17.11
N ILE A 72 11.36 24.98 17.12
CA ILE A 72 10.15 25.02 17.97
C ILE A 72 9.18 23.89 17.59
N PHE A 73 9.02 23.65 16.29
CA PHE A 73 8.29 22.51 15.77
C PHE A 73 8.85 21.20 16.32
N PHE A 74 10.17 20.98 16.25
CA PHE A 74 10.80 19.76 16.74
C PHE A 74 10.63 19.57 18.24
N ILE A 75 10.78 20.64 19.04
CA ILE A 75 10.52 20.59 20.49
C ILE A 75 9.09 20.13 20.77
N THR A 76 8.12 20.69 20.03
CA THR A 76 6.71 20.33 20.17
C THR A 76 6.45 18.88 19.76
N TYR A 77 7.05 18.46 18.64
CA TYR A 77 6.99 17.09 18.13
C TYR A 77 7.54 16.08 19.14
N MET A 78 8.71 16.35 19.71
CA MET A 78 9.36 15.46 20.68
C MET A 78 8.65 15.44 22.03
N LEU A 79 8.09 16.58 22.47
CA LEU A 79 7.29 16.59 23.69
C LEU A 79 6.02 15.74 23.52
N TYR A 80 5.34 15.87 22.38
CA TYR A 80 4.18 15.04 22.09
C TYR A 80 4.54 13.56 21.94
N HIS A 81 5.69 13.24 21.33
CA HIS A 81 6.22 11.88 21.29
C HIS A 81 6.30 11.26 22.70
N LYS A 82 6.80 12.04 23.66
CA LYS A 82 7.01 11.61 25.05
C LYS A 82 5.70 11.53 25.85
N GLU A 83 4.84 12.54 25.73
CA GLU A 83 3.67 12.70 26.61
C GLU A 83 2.38 12.09 26.04
N LYS A 84 2.21 12.06 24.71
CA LYS A 84 0.98 11.62 24.02
C LYS A 84 -0.30 12.33 24.49
N MET A 85 -0.17 13.59 24.95
CA MET A 85 -1.28 14.37 25.52
C MET A 85 -1.76 15.47 24.59
N ASP A 86 -3.06 15.73 24.61
CA ASP A 86 -3.66 16.88 23.96
C ASP A 86 -3.17 18.19 24.61
N GLY A 87 -3.08 19.26 23.81
CA GLY A 87 -2.68 20.58 24.29
C GLY A 87 -1.17 20.83 24.41
N VAL A 88 -0.32 19.83 24.12
CA VAL A 88 1.15 19.98 24.07
C VAL A 88 1.58 21.19 23.23
N GLN A 89 0.95 21.38 22.06
CA GLN A 89 1.25 22.52 21.19
C GLN A 89 1.02 23.87 21.90
N SER A 90 -0.09 24.00 22.62
CA SER A 90 -0.41 25.22 23.38
C SER A 90 0.56 25.43 24.54
N LYS A 91 0.97 24.35 25.22
CA LYS A 91 1.97 24.39 26.28
C LYS A 91 3.30 24.93 25.78
N VAL A 92 3.83 24.39 24.67
CA VAL A 92 5.12 24.81 24.11
C VAL A 92 5.09 26.28 23.69
N LEU A 93 4.03 26.71 23.00
CA LEU A 93 3.90 28.11 22.61
C LEU A 93 3.84 29.05 23.82
N LYS A 94 3.11 28.66 24.89
CA LYS A 94 3.05 29.42 26.14
C LYS A 94 4.42 29.50 26.81
N ASP A 95 5.12 28.38 26.94
CA ASP A 95 6.43 28.29 27.59
C ASP A 95 7.50 29.11 26.85
N LEU A 96 7.34 29.31 25.54
CA LEU A 96 8.20 30.15 24.70
C LEU A 96 7.74 31.62 24.57
N GLY A 97 6.65 32.01 25.23
CA GLY A 97 6.11 33.38 25.14
C GLY A 97 5.52 33.74 23.77
N LEU A 98 5.04 32.76 23.02
CA LEU A 98 4.51 32.92 21.66
C LEU A 98 2.98 32.92 21.64
N ALA A 99 2.40 33.57 20.62
CA ALA A 99 0.96 33.56 20.42
C ALA A 99 0.45 32.13 20.14
N HIS A 100 -0.72 31.79 20.69
CA HIS A 100 -1.33 30.45 20.55
C HIS A 100 -1.57 30.01 19.09
N ASN A 101 -1.65 30.94 18.15
CA ASN A 101 -1.85 30.67 16.71
C ASN A 101 -0.56 30.72 15.86
N SER A 102 0.62 30.70 16.50
CA SER A 102 1.90 30.82 15.79
C SER A 102 2.12 29.73 14.73
N PHE A 103 1.87 28.46 15.07
CA PHE A 103 1.99 27.35 14.12
C PHE A 103 1.05 27.50 12.92
N THR A 104 -0.20 27.92 13.16
CA THR A 104 -1.17 28.23 12.08
C THR A 104 -0.64 29.32 11.15
N LYS A 105 -0.11 30.42 11.70
CA LYS A 105 0.50 31.51 10.90
C LYS A 105 1.75 31.05 10.13
N TRP A 106 2.44 30.02 10.61
CA TRP A 106 3.61 29.46 9.95
C TRP A 106 3.27 28.37 8.93
N GLY A 107 2.01 27.93 8.87
CA GLY A 107 1.60 26.79 8.03
C GLY A 107 2.23 25.47 8.48
N MET A 108 2.41 25.29 9.79
CA MET A 108 3.07 24.13 10.40
C MET A 108 2.11 23.40 11.34
N THR A 109 2.21 22.07 11.43
CA THR A 109 1.27 21.24 12.20
C THR A 109 1.98 20.11 12.96
N PRO A 110 2.82 20.41 13.99
CA PRO A 110 3.72 19.42 14.61
C PRO A 110 3.05 18.17 15.17
N ILE A 111 1.91 18.32 15.85
CA ILE A 111 1.17 17.17 16.40
C ILE A 111 0.59 16.32 15.27
N ARG A 112 0.01 16.97 14.26
CA ARG A 112 -0.55 16.29 13.10
C ARG A 112 0.53 15.56 12.31
N ASP A 113 1.66 16.21 12.07
CA ASP A 113 2.77 15.63 11.31
C ASP A 113 3.44 14.50 12.10
N TYR A 114 3.35 14.53 13.44
CA TYR A 114 3.68 13.40 14.30
C TYR A 114 2.72 12.24 14.08
N GLU A 115 1.41 12.48 14.23
CA GLU A 115 0.38 11.46 14.05
C GLU A 115 0.43 10.83 12.64
N GLU A 116 0.54 11.65 11.60
CA GLU A 116 0.69 11.21 10.21
C GLU A 116 2.05 10.51 9.97
N GLY A 117 3.12 10.92 10.65
CA GLY A 117 4.46 10.33 10.53
C GLY A 117 4.65 9.00 11.26
N TYR A 118 3.75 8.66 12.20
CA TYR A 118 3.71 7.38 12.91
C TYR A 118 2.54 6.48 12.46
N ASP A 119 1.67 6.96 11.56
CA ASP A 119 0.62 6.17 10.94
C ASP A 119 1.15 5.35 9.76
N TRP A 120 1.69 4.18 10.07
CA TRP A 120 2.26 3.25 9.08
C TRP A 120 1.21 2.43 8.32
N GLY A 121 -0.07 2.79 8.43
CA GLY A 121 -1.15 2.11 7.75
C GLY A 121 -1.53 0.76 8.33
N ALA A 122 -2.34 0.02 7.56
CA ALA A 122 -2.79 -1.31 7.90
C ALA A 122 -2.43 -2.30 6.77
N ASP A 123 -1.93 -3.47 7.14
CA ASP A 123 -1.77 -4.60 6.21
C ASP A 123 -3.09 -5.37 6.13
N ILE A 124 -3.73 -5.31 4.96
CA ILE A 124 -4.95 -6.06 4.68
C ILE A 124 -4.59 -7.53 4.54
N ALA A 125 -5.04 -8.39 5.45
CA ALA A 125 -4.62 -9.80 5.53
C ALA A 125 -5.09 -10.66 4.34
N LEU A 126 -6.01 -10.14 3.53
CA LEU A 126 -6.46 -10.78 2.29
C LEU A 126 -5.32 -10.90 1.26
N LYS A 127 -5.36 -11.98 0.47
CA LYS A 127 -4.29 -12.36 -0.45
C LYS A 127 -4.82 -12.39 -1.88
N ARG A 128 -4.14 -11.73 -2.82
CA ARG A 128 -4.45 -11.73 -4.28
C ARG A 128 -3.16 -11.65 -5.08
N GLU A 129 -3.15 -12.22 -6.29
CA GLU A 129 -2.05 -11.97 -7.23
C GLU A 129 -1.92 -10.45 -7.48
N GLY A 130 -0.68 -9.95 -7.48
CA GLY A 130 -0.43 -8.51 -7.65
C GLY A 130 -0.48 -7.68 -6.36
N LYS A 131 -0.91 -8.25 -5.21
CA LYS A 131 -0.81 -7.56 -3.92
C LYS A 131 0.64 -7.12 -3.68
N LYS A 132 0.83 -5.83 -3.44
CA LYS A 132 2.13 -5.23 -3.15
C LYS A 132 2.74 -5.83 -1.88
N ASN A 133 4.02 -6.18 -1.97
CA ASN A 133 4.77 -6.65 -0.82
C ASN A 133 5.07 -5.47 0.14
N LYS A 134 5.48 -5.79 1.37
CA LYS A 134 5.71 -4.77 2.41
C LYS A 134 6.82 -3.78 2.05
N GLU A 135 7.85 -4.21 1.34
CA GLU A 135 8.98 -3.36 0.94
C GLU A 135 8.53 -2.27 -0.05
N LEU A 136 7.70 -2.62 -1.03
CA LEU A 136 7.14 -1.66 -1.98
C LEU A 136 6.11 -0.74 -1.36
N LEU A 137 5.31 -1.25 -0.41
CA LEU A 137 4.39 -0.40 0.35
C LEU A 137 5.15 0.62 1.19
N PHE A 138 6.30 0.24 1.76
CA PHE A 138 7.18 1.17 2.44
C PHE A 138 7.80 2.19 1.49
N LEU A 139 8.31 1.74 0.33
CA LEU A 139 8.85 2.66 -0.66
C LEU A 139 7.80 3.70 -1.05
N PHE A 140 6.59 3.23 -1.34
CA PHE A 140 5.46 4.08 -1.63
C PHE A 140 5.13 5.05 -0.48
N ASP A 141 5.07 4.57 0.77
CA ASP A 141 4.88 5.42 1.94
C ASP A 141 5.97 6.51 2.04
N GLY A 142 7.22 6.12 1.81
CA GLY A 142 8.36 7.01 1.73
C GLY A 142 8.20 8.13 0.69
N ILE A 143 7.62 7.79 -0.47
CA ILE A 143 7.29 8.76 -1.52
C ILE A 143 6.16 9.68 -1.07
N VAL A 144 5.00 9.12 -0.69
CA VAL A 144 3.79 9.91 -0.45
C VAL A 144 3.91 10.81 0.78
N SER A 145 4.62 10.37 1.82
CA SER A 145 4.90 11.16 3.03
C SER A 145 5.67 12.46 2.75
N ARG A 146 6.39 12.55 1.62
CA ARG A 146 7.22 13.71 1.27
C ARG A 146 6.60 14.63 0.21
N VAL A 147 5.37 14.33 -0.20
CA VAL A 147 4.67 15.06 -1.24
C VAL A 147 3.40 15.68 -0.67
N LYS A 148 3.22 16.99 -0.91
CA LYS A 148 1.96 17.68 -0.62
C LYS A 148 0.92 17.34 -1.69
N TYR A 149 -0.25 16.89 -1.23
CA TYR A 149 -1.46 16.64 -2.02
C TYR A 149 -2.68 16.73 -1.09
N LYS A 150 -3.85 17.06 -1.65
CA LYS A 150 -5.15 17.08 -0.95
C LYS A 150 -6.05 15.92 -1.33
N LYS A 151 -5.78 15.29 -2.47
CA LYS A 151 -6.53 14.14 -2.98
C LYS A 151 -5.58 13.00 -3.26
N PHE A 152 -5.96 11.80 -2.84
CA PHE A 152 -5.24 10.57 -3.18
C PHE A 152 -6.14 9.66 -4.01
N VAL A 153 -5.60 9.12 -5.09
CA VAL A 153 -6.33 8.22 -5.98
C VAL A 153 -5.56 6.92 -6.10
N ASP A 154 -6.22 5.81 -5.77
CA ASP A 154 -5.75 4.46 -6.03
C ASP A 154 -6.49 3.92 -7.26
N LEU A 155 -5.87 4.06 -8.43
CA LEU A 155 -6.53 3.88 -9.74
C LEU A 155 -6.90 2.42 -10.01
N PHE A 156 -6.06 1.50 -9.53
CA PHE A 156 -6.21 0.05 -9.61
C PHE A 156 -6.13 -0.53 -8.20
N GLY A 157 -7.12 -0.18 -7.38
CA GLY A 157 -7.11 -0.36 -5.93
C GLY A 157 -6.95 -1.80 -5.45
N GLY A 158 -7.36 -2.79 -6.23
CA GLY A 158 -7.27 -4.17 -5.83
C GLY A 158 -7.99 -4.40 -4.51
N LEU A 159 -7.34 -5.10 -3.58
CA LEU A 159 -7.87 -5.30 -2.24
C LEU A 159 -7.68 -4.07 -1.31
N GLY A 160 -7.31 -2.91 -1.85
CA GLY A 160 -7.13 -1.66 -1.11
C GLY A 160 -5.85 -1.60 -0.28
N THR A 161 -4.86 -2.45 -0.59
CA THR A 161 -3.63 -2.58 0.20
C THR A 161 -2.85 -1.27 0.25
N VAL A 162 -2.70 -0.57 -0.88
CA VAL A 162 -1.96 0.70 -0.95
C VAL A 162 -2.73 1.82 -0.24
N THR A 163 -4.04 1.91 -0.49
CA THR A 163 -4.91 2.85 0.23
C THR A 163 -4.88 2.64 1.74
N ALA A 164 -4.81 1.40 2.23
CA ALA A 164 -4.77 1.12 3.66
C ALA A 164 -3.38 1.32 4.27
N SER A 165 -2.29 1.10 3.52
CA SER A 165 -0.90 1.13 4.01
C SER A 165 -0.27 2.52 4.06
N ARG A 166 -0.92 3.55 3.53
CA ARG A 166 -0.43 4.94 3.55
C ARG A 166 -0.99 5.71 4.75
N PRO A 167 -0.33 6.75 5.26
CA PRO A 167 -0.85 7.65 6.28
C PRO A 167 -2.19 8.27 5.88
N ILE A 168 -3.17 8.32 6.81
CA ILE A 168 -4.42 9.06 6.61
C ILE A 168 -4.22 10.52 7.00
N ARG A 169 -4.36 11.41 6.02
CA ARG A 169 -4.26 12.84 6.28
C ARG A 169 -5.62 13.45 6.62
N LYS A 170 -5.67 14.30 7.65
CA LYS A 170 -6.95 14.87 8.16
C LYS A 170 -7.74 15.65 7.10
N CYS A 171 -7.07 16.37 6.20
CA CYS A 171 -7.69 17.23 5.19
C CYS A 171 -7.72 16.61 3.80
N GLU A 172 -7.51 15.30 3.69
CA GLU A 172 -7.41 14.60 2.42
C GLU A 172 -8.70 13.86 2.08
N LYS A 173 -9.08 13.87 0.80
CA LYS A 173 -10.13 13.02 0.23
C LYS A 173 -9.47 11.88 -0.56
N GLY A 174 -9.82 10.65 -0.22
CA GLY A 174 -9.34 9.47 -0.93
C GLY A 174 -10.31 9.01 -2.01
N TYR A 175 -9.79 8.37 -3.04
CA TYR A 175 -10.53 7.67 -4.07
C TYR A 175 -9.87 6.31 -4.28
N ILE A 176 -10.66 5.25 -4.33
CA ILE A 176 -10.20 3.92 -4.72
C ILE A 176 -11.12 3.40 -5.83
N ASN A 177 -10.50 2.93 -6.90
CA ASN A 177 -11.20 2.40 -8.06
C ASN A 177 -10.72 0.97 -8.34
N ASP A 178 -11.63 0.06 -8.66
CA ASP A 178 -11.27 -1.22 -9.28
C ASP A 178 -12.31 -1.57 -10.34
N PHE A 179 -11.86 -2.11 -11.47
CA PHE A 179 -12.77 -2.50 -12.54
C PHE A 179 -13.54 -3.79 -12.21
N ASP A 180 -13.16 -4.59 -11.21
CA ASP A 180 -13.90 -5.78 -10.79
C ASP A 180 -15.04 -5.39 -9.83
N LYS A 181 -16.29 -5.78 -10.17
CA LYS A 181 -17.49 -5.40 -9.40
C LYS A 181 -17.51 -6.05 -8.02
N SER A 182 -17.01 -7.27 -7.88
CA SER A 182 -16.93 -7.98 -6.61
C SER A 182 -15.91 -7.34 -5.67
N ILE A 183 -14.77 -6.89 -6.22
CA ILE A 183 -13.73 -6.18 -5.47
C ILE A 183 -14.20 -4.81 -5.00
N ALA A 184 -14.74 -3.99 -5.90
CA ALA A 184 -15.26 -2.68 -5.54
C ALA A 184 -16.39 -2.79 -4.49
N ASN A 185 -17.26 -3.79 -4.63
CA ASN A 185 -18.29 -4.12 -3.65
C ASN A 185 -17.70 -4.50 -2.29
N LEU A 186 -16.69 -5.39 -2.24
CA LEU A 186 -16.01 -5.75 -0.99
C LEU A 186 -15.42 -4.52 -0.28
N LEU A 187 -14.71 -3.67 -1.01
CA LEU A 187 -14.12 -2.44 -0.46
C LEU A 187 -15.20 -1.51 0.12
N ALA A 188 -16.29 -1.32 -0.62
CA ALA A 188 -17.43 -0.53 -0.16
C ALA A 188 -18.11 -1.15 1.06
N THR A 189 -18.29 -2.48 1.13
CA THR A 189 -18.84 -3.14 2.30
C THR A 189 -17.93 -3.01 3.52
N ILE A 190 -16.62 -3.14 3.38
CA ILE A 190 -15.67 -2.88 4.48
C ILE A 190 -15.80 -1.43 4.97
N LYS A 191 -15.96 -0.48 4.05
CA LYS A 191 -16.17 0.92 4.41
C LYS A 191 -17.48 1.15 5.15
N TYR A 192 -18.60 0.74 4.58
CA TYR A 192 -19.94 1.14 5.01
C TYR A 192 -20.57 0.18 6.03
N LYS A 193 -20.35 -1.13 5.88
CA LYS A 193 -21.00 -2.18 6.69
C LYS A 193 -19.99 -3.16 7.32
N PRO A 194 -18.90 -2.67 7.98
CA PRO A 194 -17.86 -3.56 8.51
C PRO A 194 -18.39 -4.52 9.57
N LYS A 195 -19.30 -4.08 10.44
CA LYS A 195 -19.83 -4.89 11.54
C LYS A 195 -20.74 -6.01 11.07
N GLU A 196 -21.56 -5.72 10.07
CA GLU A 196 -22.42 -6.73 9.45
C GLU A 196 -21.58 -7.79 8.72
N LEU A 197 -20.53 -7.37 8.00
CA LEU A 197 -19.60 -8.30 7.34
C LEU A 197 -18.85 -9.17 8.37
N GLU A 198 -18.40 -8.57 9.49
CA GLU A 198 -17.81 -9.32 10.60
C GLU A 198 -18.75 -10.38 11.15
N GLU A 199 -20.02 -10.03 11.38
CA GLU A 199 -21.02 -10.95 11.92
C GLU A 199 -21.30 -12.10 10.94
N LEU A 200 -21.44 -11.82 9.63
CA LEU A 200 -21.59 -12.86 8.61
C LEU A 200 -20.37 -13.79 8.53
N CYS A 201 -19.15 -13.24 8.69
CA CYS A 201 -17.95 -14.07 8.76
C CYS A 201 -17.97 -14.97 10.01
N ARG A 202 -18.42 -14.46 11.16
CA ARG A 202 -18.56 -15.27 12.40
C ARG A 202 -19.63 -16.35 12.26
N GLN A 203 -20.73 -16.05 11.59
CA GLN A 203 -21.75 -17.04 11.26
C GLN A 203 -21.19 -18.12 10.33
N THR A 204 -20.38 -17.74 9.34
CA THR A 204 -19.66 -18.69 8.48
C THR A 204 -18.73 -19.58 9.30
N VAL A 205 -18.02 -19.05 10.31
CA VAL A 205 -17.19 -19.88 11.22
C VAL A 205 -18.04 -20.88 11.99
N LYS A 206 -19.21 -20.48 12.52
CA LYS A 206 -20.15 -21.41 13.18
C LYS A 206 -20.65 -22.48 12.20
N GLU A 207 -20.96 -22.09 10.97
CA GLU A 207 -21.39 -23.01 9.92
C GLU A 207 -20.30 -24.04 9.55
N LEU A 208 -19.02 -23.65 9.55
CA LEU A 208 -17.91 -24.58 9.35
C LEU A 208 -17.82 -25.65 10.45
N GLU A 209 -18.23 -25.33 11.68
CA GLU A 209 -18.29 -26.29 12.80
C GLU A 209 -19.54 -27.16 12.74
N LEU A 210 -20.69 -26.58 12.41
CA LEU A 210 -21.98 -27.28 12.41
C LEU A 210 -22.22 -28.10 11.13
N LYS A 211 -21.69 -27.64 9.99
CA LYS A 211 -21.75 -28.26 8.67
C LYS A 211 -23.20 -28.55 8.23
N THR A 212 -24.06 -27.53 8.32
CA THR A 212 -25.51 -27.70 8.23
C THR A 212 -26.05 -27.95 6.82
N ASP A 213 -25.35 -27.54 5.76
CA ASP A 213 -25.76 -27.75 4.37
C ASP A 213 -25.11 -29.03 3.80
N GLU A 214 -25.91 -30.09 3.69
CA GLU A 214 -25.47 -31.41 3.21
C GLU A 214 -24.92 -31.35 1.78
N ALA A 215 -25.50 -30.54 0.90
CA ALA A 215 -25.03 -30.42 -0.48
C ALA A 215 -23.65 -29.75 -0.57
N ILE A 216 -23.38 -28.76 0.29
CA ILE A 216 -22.05 -28.17 0.42
C ILE A 216 -21.05 -29.21 0.95
N PHE A 217 -21.45 -29.98 1.95
CA PHE A 217 -20.59 -31.01 2.56
C PHE A 217 -20.23 -32.12 1.57
N ASP A 218 -21.20 -32.64 0.83
CA ASP A 218 -21.01 -33.69 -0.17
C ASP A 218 -20.08 -33.24 -1.29
N TYR A 219 -20.31 -32.04 -1.82
CA TYR A 219 -19.41 -31.48 -2.82
C TYR A 219 -18.00 -31.24 -2.27
N GLY A 220 -17.91 -30.84 -1.00
CA GLY A 220 -16.67 -30.77 -0.23
C GLY A 220 -15.93 -32.10 -0.13
N CYS A 221 -16.66 -33.20 0.10
CA CYS A 221 -16.12 -34.56 0.14
C CYS A 221 -15.48 -34.94 -1.20
N GLU A 222 -16.17 -34.70 -2.31
CA GLU A 222 -15.61 -34.96 -3.65
C GLU A 222 -14.32 -34.17 -3.90
N LEU A 223 -14.31 -32.88 -3.53
CA LEU A 223 -13.15 -32.00 -3.74
C LEU A 223 -11.95 -32.43 -2.88
N PHE A 224 -12.21 -32.90 -1.65
CA PHE A 224 -11.18 -33.42 -0.77
C PHE A 224 -10.58 -34.73 -1.31
N ASN A 225 -11.41 -35.66 -1.78
CA ASN A 225 -10.94 -36.92 -2.37
C ASN A 225 -10.11 -36.65 -3.64
N LYS A 226 -10.60 -35.78 -4.54
CA LYS A 226 -9.85 -35.32 -5.72
C LYS A 226 -8.51 -34.67 -5.36
N ARG A 227 -8.39 -34.05 -4.18
CA ARG A 227 -7.14 -33.46 -3.70
C ARG A 227 -6.13 -34.53 -3.28
N LEU A 228 -6.59 -35.58 -2.59
CA LEU A 228 -5.78 -36.73 -2.19
C LEU A 228 -5.32 -37.53 -3.40
N GLU A 229 -6.23 -37.88 -4.32
CA GLU A 229 -5.93 -38.56 -5.59
C GLU A 229 -4.80 -37.85 -6.34
N LYS A 230 -4.90 -36.52 -6.50
CA LYS A 230 -3.85 -35.71 -7.12
C LYS A 230 -2.52 -35.71 -6.38
N GLN A 231 -2.49 -35.92 -5.06
CA GLN A 231 -1.22 -36.08 -4.36
C GLN A 231 -0.63 -37.46 -4.59
N TYR A 232 -1.41 -38.54 -4.56
CA TYR A 232 -0.92 -39.88 -4.88
C TYR A 232 -0.37 -39.93 -6.32
N GLU A 233 -1.10 -39.42 -7.31
CA GLU A 233 -0.62 -39.34 -8.71
C GLU A 233 0.68 -38.53 -8.86
N ARG A 234 0.92 -37.54 -7.99
CA ARG A 234 2.17 -36.79 -7.98
C ARG A 234 3.28 -37.56 -7.28
N SER A 235 2.94 -38.32 -6.25
CA SER A 235 3.85 -39.20 -5.52
C SER A 235 4.38 -40.29 -6.46
N ASP A 236 3.48 -41.00 -7.14
CA ASP A 236 3.82 -42.07 -8.09
C ASP A 236 4.74 -41.56 -9.20
N ARG A 237 4.40 -40.39 -9.78
CA ARG A 237 5.26 -39.74 -10.79
C ARG A 237 6.61 -39.32 -10.23
N ALA A 238 6.68 -38.83 -8.99
CA ALA A 238 7.96 -38.46 -8.39
C ALA A 238 8.88 -39.69 -8.24
N VAL A 239 8.31 -40.85 -7.90
CA VAL A 239 9.05 -42.13 -7.88
C VAL A 239 9.46 -42.56 -9.29
N GLU A 240 8.54 -42.52 -10.27
CA GLU A 240 8.81 -42.90 -11.66
C GLU A 240 9.96 -42.11 -12.30
N PHE A 241 10.13 -40.83 -11.92
CA PHE A 241 11.18 -39.94 -12.44
C PHE A 241 12.37 -39.72 -11.48
N ASP A 242 12.55 -40.59 -10.48
CA ASP A 242 13.65 -40.53 -9.48
C ASP A 242 13.77 -39.18 -8.74
N LYS A 243 12.64 -38.49 -8.51
CA LYS A 243 12.56 -37.19 -7.81
C LYS A 243 12.26 -37.35 -6.32
N TYR A 244 13.13 -38.04 -5.60
CA TYR A 244 12.91 -38.39 -4.19
C TYR A 244 12.72 -37.18 -3.25
N GLU A 245 13.36 -36.04 -3.49
CA GLU A 245 13.09 -34.83 -2.71
C GLU A 245 11.67 -34.25 -2.91
N GLU A 246 11.09 -34.43 -4.10
CA GLU A 246 9.71 -34.01 -4.36
C GLU A 246 8.74 -35.01 -3.73
N TYR A 247 9.03 -36.31 -3.85
CA TYR A 247 8.30 -37.40 -3.21
C TYR A 247 8.15 -37.17 -1.70
N ASP A 248 9.25 -36.96 -0.97
CA ASP A 248 9.22 -36.76 0.49
C ASP A 248 8.32 -35.59 0.92
N LYS A 249 8.25 -34.53 0.10
CA LYS A 249 7.39 -33.36 0.36
C LYS A 249 5.92 -33.68 0.10
N ILE A 250 5.64 -34.47 -0.94
CA ILE A 250 4.28 -34.89 -1.29
C ILE A 250 3.77 -35.88 -0.24
N ASP A 251 4.57 -36.87 0.13
CA ASP A 251 4.21 -37.93 1.07
C ASP A 251 3.88 -37.36 2.46
N LYS A 252 4.72 -36.43 2.97
CA LYS A 252 4.42 -35.65 4.18
C LYS A 252 3.13 -34.83 4.08
N THR A 253 2.71 -34.46 2.88
CA THR A 253 1.44 -33.75 2.67
C THR A 253 0.25 -34.72 2.71
N ILE A 254 0.41 -35.92 2.15
CA ILE A 254 -0.59 -36.99 2.19
C ILE A 254 -0.80 -37.43 3.64
N GLU A 255 0.29 -37.78 4.34
CA GLU A 255 0.25 -38.19 5.75
C GLU A 255 -0.48 -37.17 6.62
N LYS A 256 -0.22 -35.87 6.41
CA LYS A 256 -0.92 -34.79 7.13
C LYS A 256 -2.42 -34.75 6.89
N LEU A 257 -2.87 -35.08 5.68
CA LEU A 257 -4.30 -35.09 5.33
C LEU A 257 -4.99 -36.36 5.87
N GLU A 258 -4.28 -37.49 5.86
CA GLU A 258 -4.77 -38.77 6.40
C GLU A 258 -4.85 -38.77 7.93
N ASN A 259 -3.87 -38.16 8.60
CA ASN A 259 -3.80 -38.10 10.06
C ASN A 259 -4.71 -37.01 10.69
N LEU A 260 -5.50 -36.29 9.89
CA LEU A 260 -6.51 -35.37 10.41
C LEU A 260 -7.54 -36.13 11.26
N SER A 261 -7.92 -35.55 12.41
CA SER A 261 -9.07 -36.05 13.17
C SER A 261 -10.35 -35.98 12.33
N GLN A 262 -11.35 -36.79 12.68
CA GLN A 262 -12.63 -36.78 11.96
C GLN A 262 -13.24 -35.37 11.88
N ALA A 263 -13.28 -34.64 13.01
CA ALA A 263 -13.82 -33.30 13.07
C ALA A 263 -13.07 -32.31 12.16
N GLU A 264 -11.74 -32.34 12.16
CA GLU A 264 -10.91 -31.49 11.30
C GLU A 264 -11.12 -31.81 9.82
N ARG A 265 -11.18 -33.10 9.47
CA ARG A 265 -11.40 -33.57 8.10
C ARG A 265 -12.77 -33.12 7.58
N GLU A 266 -13.82 -33.28 8.37
CA GLU A 266 -15.17 -32.85 8.03
C GLU A 266 -15.27 -31.32 7.88
N LYS A 267 -14.68 -30.56 8.82
CA LYS A 267 -14.60 -29.09 8.73
C LYS A 267 -13.90 -28.65 7.44
N LEU A 268 -12.78 -29.29 7.10
CA LEU A 268 -12.02 -28.98 5.89
C LEU A 268 -12.81 -29.30 4.61
N LYS A 269 -13.53 -30.42 4.57
CA LYS A 269 -14.42 -30.78 3.46
C LYS A 269 -15.50 -29.72 3.25
N TYR A 270 -16.22 -29.35 4.32
CA TYR A 270 -17.25 -28.32 4.23
C TYR A 270 -16.69 -26.98 3.74
N ALA A 271 -15.53 -26.56 4.27
CA ALA A 271 -14.84 -25.35 3.83
C ALA A 271 -14.52 -25.36 2.32
N MET A 272 -14.10 -26.52 1.78
CA MET A 272 -13.80 -26.69 0.36
C MET A 272 -15.06 -26.57 -0.51
N GLY A 273 -16.18 -27.16 -0.08
CA GLY A 273 -17.48 -26.99 -0.74
C GLY A 273 -17.93 -25.53 -0.75
N LEU A 274 -17.85 -24.87 0.41
CA LEU A 274 -18.21 -23.47 0.57
C LEU A 274 -17.34 -22.55 -0.29
N TYR A 275 -16.03 -22.80 -0.34
CA TYR A 275 -15.11 -22.08 -1.22
C TYR A 275 -15.57 -22.12 -2.68
N LYS A 276 -16.02 -23.28 -3.19
CA LYS A 276 -16.49 -23.39 -4.58
C LYS A 276 -17.83 -22.72 -4.81
N LYS A 277 -18.76 -22.79 -3.85
CA LYS A 277 -20.00 -22.02 -3.88
C LYS A 277 -19.72 -20.53 -4.01
N TYR A 278 -18.86 -19.99 -3.16
CA TYR A 278 -18.48 -18.58 -3.17
C TYR A 278 -17.63 -18.19 -4.39
N GLU A 279 -16.74 -19.05 -4.88
CA GLU A 279 -16.00 -18.81 -6.13
C GLU A 279 -16.96 -18.62 -7.33
N LYS A 280 -18.02 -19.46 -7.41
CA LYS A 280 -19.06 -19.33 -8.43
C LYS A 280 -19.84 -18.02 -8.26
N GLN A 281 -20.30 -17.74 -7.04
CA GLN A 281 -21.06 -16.53 -6.72
C GLN A 281 -20.28 -15.25 -7.06
N VAL A 282 -19.02 -15.14 -6.64
CA VAL A 282 -18.15 -13.98 -6.91
C VAL A 282 -17.92 -13.78 -8.41
N ARG A 283 -17.78 -14.88 -9.16
CA ARG A 283 -17.63 -14.83 -10.62
C ARG A 283 -18.90 -14.33 -11.31
N GLU A 284 -20.05 -14.83 -10.90
CA GLU A 284 -21.35 -14.41 -11.45
C GLU A 284 -21.61 -12.93 -11.14
N TYR A 285 -21.35 -12.51 -9.90
CA TYR A 285 -21.49 -11.11 -9.49
C TYR A 285 -20.53 -10.18 -10.23
N SER A 286 -19.25 -10.55 -10.39
CA SER A 286 -18.28 -9.74 -11.14
C SER A 286 -18.72 -9.54 -12.61
N ASN A 287 -19.29 -10.59 -13.21
CA ASN A 287 -19.78 -10.58 -14.58
C ASN A 287 -21.15 -9.92 -14.76
N SER A 288 -21.88 -9.63 -13.68
CA SER A 288 -23.22 -9.05 -13.70
C SER A 288 -23.28 -7.58 -14.12
N LYS A 289 -22.13 -6.96 -14.47
CA LYS A 289 -22.12 -5.57 -14.93
C LYS A 289 -23.01 -5.35 -16.15
N THR A 290 -23.89 -4.36 -16.07
CA THR A 290 -24.65 -3.89 -17.23
C THR A 290 -23.73 -3.24 -18.25
N GLU A 291 -24.19 -3.10 -19.49
CA GLU A 291 -23.43 -2.41 -20.54
C GLU A 291 -23.13 -0.95 -20.18
N GLU A 292 -24.05 -0.28 -19.48
CA GLU A 292 -23.86 1.08 -18.99
C GLU A 292 -22.84 1.13 -17.85
N GLU A 293 -22.92 0.20 -16.88
CA GLU A 293 -21.92 0.07 -15.82
C GLU A 293 -20.51 -0.21 -16.37
N ARG A 294 -20.38 -0.94 -17.49
CA ARG A 294 -19.09 -1.19 -18.16
C ARG A 294 -18.52 0.06 -18.82
N LYS A 295 -19.37 0.91 -19.40
CA LYS A 295 -18.96 2.11 -20.14
C LYS A 295 -18.68 3.29 -19.21
N SER A 296 -19.63 3.60 -18.34
CA SER A 296 -19.62 4.81 -17.51
C SER A 296 -19.07 4.56 -16.12
N GLY A 297 -19.07 3.30 -15.66
CA GLY A 297 -18.76 2.97 -14.28
C GLY A 297 -19.82 3.49 -13.30
N PHE A 298 -19.56 3.31 -12.01
CA PHE A 298 -20.44 3.79 -10.94
C PHE A 298 -19.68 3.97 -9.62
N ILE A 299 -20.23 4.80 -8.74
CA ILE A 299 -19.75 5.00 -7.36
C ILE A 299 -20.62 4.15 -6.43
N LEU A 300 -19.97 3.44 -5.50
CA LEU A 300 -20.64 2.69 -4.44
C LEU A 300 -20.87 3.57 -3.21
N ASP A 301 -22.08 3.50 -2.70
CA ASP A 301 -22.54 4.07 -1.43
C ASP A 301 -23.08 2.95 -0.54
N GLU A 302 -23.55 3.29 0.66
CA GLU A 302 -24.03 2.32 1.65
C GLU A 302 -25.26 1.52 1.20
N ASP A 303 -26.07 2.09 0.31
CA ASP A 303 -27.30 1.44 -0.17
C ASP A 303 -27.04 0.48 -1.33
N LYS A 304 -25.95 0.69 -2.08
CA LYS A 304 -25.58 -0.12 -3.25
C LYS A 304 -24.72 -1.34 -2.95
N VAL A 305 -24.27 -1.52 -1.70
CA VAL A 305 -23.42 -2.68 -1.36
C VAL A 305 -24.23 -3.98 -1.25
N ASP A 306 -23.72 -5.03 -1.87
CA ASP A 306 -24.20 -6.39 -1.72
C ASP A 306 -23.35 -7.13 -0.68
N ILE A 307 -23.87 -7.25 0.53
CA ILE A 307 -23.12 -7.82 1.64
C ILE A 307 -22.83 -9.32 1.48
N ASN A 308 -23.70 -10.07 0.82
CA ASN A 308 -23.52 -11.51 0.60
C ASN A 308 -22.40 -11.76 -0.41
N ASN A 309 -22.33 -10.95 -1.47
CA ASN A 309 -21.24 -10.99 -2.42
C ASN A 309 -19.93 -10.49 -1.80
N ALA A 310 -19.96 -9.54 -0.87
CA ALA A 310 -18.79 -9.14 -0.10
C ALA A 310 -18.29 -10.26 0.83
N LEU A 311 -19.17 -10.98 1.52
CA LEU A 311 -18.82 -12.16 2.32
C LEU A 311 -18.14 -13.24 1.46
N ALA A 312 -18.76 -13.59 0.33
CA ALA A 312 -18.21 -14.58 -0.60
C ALA A 312 -16.82 -14.16 -1.09
N CYS A 313 -16.66 -12.89 -1.44
CA CYS A 313 -15.39 -12.30 -1.86
C CYS A 313 -14.35 -12.37 -0.73
N TYR A 314 -14.66 -11.87 0.47
CA TYR A 314 -13.77 -11.89 1.63
C TYR A 314 -13.33 -13.31 1.99
N TYR A 315 -14.25 -14.29 1.95
CA TYR A 315 -13.96 -15.69 2.19
C TYR A 315 -12.94 -16.23 1.19
N ILE A 316 -13.19 -16.15 -0.13
CA ILE A 316 -12.27 -16.73 -1.11
C ILE A 316 -10.88 -16.07 -1.10
N TYR A 317 -10.80 -14.76 -0.87
CA TYR A 317 -9.54 -14.01 -0.79
C TYR A 317 -8.76 -14.27 0.51
N SER A 318 -9.35 -14.96 1.48
CA SER A 318 -8.66 -15.47 2.67
C SER A 318 -7.85 -16.74 2.37
N PHE A 319 -8.15 -17.45 1.27
CA PHE A 319 -7.50 -18.71 0.91
C PHE A 319 -6.70 -18.60 -0.39
N CYS A 320 -5.37 -18.62 -0.25
CA CYS A 320 -4.44 -18.60 -1.38
C CYS A 320 -3.40 -19.71 -1.26
N TYR A 321 -2.96 -20.23 -2.39
CA TYR A 321 -1.82 -21.14 -2.50
C TYR A 321 -0.78 -20.53 -3.43
N LYS A 322 0.46 -20.40 -2.96
CA LYS A 322 1.55 -19.71 -3.70
C LYS A 322 1.12 -18.33 -4.25
N TYR A 323 0.43 -17.54 -3.42
CA TYR A 323 -0.11 -16.21 -3.75
C TYR A 323 -1.23 -16.17 -4.81
N LYS A 324 -1.74 -17.33 -5.22
CA LYS A 324 -2.86 -17.44 -6.15
C LYS A 324 -4.13 -17.87 -5.43
N LEU A 325 -5.27 -17.32 -5.83
CA LEU A 325 -6.58 -17.85 -5.42
C LEU A 325 -6.66 -19.32 -5.86
N SER A 326 -6.82 -20.19 -4.88
CA SER A 326 -6.89 -21.62 -5.14
C SER A 326 -7.56 -22.31 -3.98
N ILE A 327 -8.41 -23.29 -4.29
CA ILE A 327 -8.99 -24.19 -3.30
C ILE A 327 -7.92 -24.99 -2.54
N SER A 328 -6.73 -25.19 -3.12
CA SER A 328 -5.59 -25.79 -2.41
C SER A 328 -5.09 -24.91 -1.25
N GLY A 329 -5.44 -23.63 -1.26
CA GLY A 329 -5.22 -22.69 -0.17
C GLY A 329 -6.12 -22.94 1.03
N VAL A 330 -7.24 -23.67 0.87
CA VAL A 330 -8.11 -24.06 1.99
C VAL A 330 -7.42 -25.17 2.79
N GLN A 331 -6.93 -24.81 3.96
CA GLN A 331 -6.20 -25.65 4.92
C GLN A 331 -6.62 -25.26 6.35
N LEU A 332 -6.40 -26.13 7.34
CA LEU A 332 -6.74 -25.82 8.74
C LEU A 332 -6.08 -24.52 9.22
N LYS A 333 -4.79 -24.34 8.90
CA LYS A 333 -4.06 -23.10 9.22
C LYS A 333 -4.74 -21.86 8.63
N SER A 334 -5.10 -21.89 7.34
CA SER A 334 -5.75 -20.74 6.70
C SER A 334 -7.18 -20.51 7.19
N LEU A 335 -7.89 -21.56 7.63
CA LEU A 335 -9.20 -21.41 8.26
C LEU A 335 -9.08 -20.71 9.61
N LYS A 336 -8.03 -21.04 10.36
CA LYS A 336 -7.69 -20.33 11.60
C LYS A 336 -7.30 -18.87 11.32
N GLU A 337 -6.46 -18.64 10.30
CA GLU A 337 -6.13 -17.28 9.85
C GLU A 337 -7.38 -16.49 9.44
N PHE A 338 -8.34 -17.10 8.74
CA PHE A 338 -9.60 -16.45 8.38
C PHE A 338 -10.35 -15.99 9.63
N GLU A 339 -10.56 -16.88 10.61
CA GLU A 339 -11.23 -16.58 11.87
C GLU A 339 -10.53 -15.45 12.65
N ASP A 340 -9.20 -15.56 12.80
CA ASP A 340 -8.40 -14.61 13.57
C ASP A 340 -8.39 -13.21 12.93
N ASN A 341 -8.58 -13.13 11.61
CA ASN A 341 -8.58 -11.86 10.87
C ASN A 341 -9.95 -11.17 10.77
N ILE A 342 -11.04 -11.80 11.24
CA ILE A 342 -12.39 -11.20 11.16
C ILE A 342 -12.42 -9.83 11.85
N SER A 343 -11.82 -9.72 13.05
CA SER A 343 -11.81 -8.46 13.82
C SER A 343 -11.03 -7.33 13.14
N ASN A 344 -10.16 -7.64 12.16
CA ASN A 344 -9.41 -6.63 11.43
C ASN A 344 -10.29 -5.86 10.43
N ILE A 345 -11.48 -6.36 10.07
CA ILE A 345 -12.38 -5.69 9.12
C ILE A 345 -12.73 -4.28 9.61
N SER A 346 -13.06 -4.10 10.89
CA SER A 346 -13.29 -2.79 11.49
C SER A 346 -12.06 -1.88 11.45
N GLU A 347 -10.86 -2.44 11.62
CA GLU A 347 -9.62 -1.67 11.51
C GLU A 347 -9.40 -1.20 10.07
N TYR A 348 -9.69 -2.04 9.08
CA TYR A 348 -9.64 -1.67 7.66
C TYR A 348 -10.65 -0.57 7.34
N SER A 349 -11.88 -0.65 7.90
CA SER A 349 -12.91 0.37 7.72
C SER A 349 -12.46 1.77 8.14
N LYS A 350 -11.69 1.88 9.24
CA LYS A 350 -11.12 3.17 9.68
C LYS A 350 -10.25 3.81 8.59
N ARG A 351 -9.53 3.00 7.79
CA ARG A 351 -8.71 3.47 6.66
C ARG A 351 -9.54 3.98 5.48
N PHE A 352 -10.73 3.42 5.28
CA PHE A 352 -11.60 3.76 4.15
C PHE A 352 -12.64 4.87 4.45
N LYS A 353 -12.73 5.36 5.69
CA LYS A 353 -13.75 6.32 6.13
C LYS A 353 -13.89 7.56 5.22
N LYS A 354 -12.76 8.09 4.70
CA LYS A 354 -12.72 9.26 3.80
C LYS A 354 -12.46 8.90 2.34
N VAL A 355 -12.59 7.64 1.98
CA VAL A 355 -12.26 7.12 0.65
C VAL A 355 -13.54 6.87 -0.13
N GLN A 356 -13.73 7.51 -1.27
CA GLN A 356 -14.80 7.17 -2.21
C GLN A 356 -14.44 5.88 -2.95
N VAL A 357 -15.36 4.93 -3.02
CA VAL A 357 -15.16 3.65 -3.72
C VAL A 357 -15.89 3.70 -5.05
N SER A 358 -15.19 3.46 -6.15
CA SER A 358 -15.78 3.39 -7.49
C SER A 358 -15.48 2.07 -8.17
N CYS A 359 -16.36 1.73 -9.12
CA CYS A 359 -16.20 0.62 -10.03
C CYS A 359 -16.25 1.17 -11.46
N CYS A 360 -15.15 1.73 -11.94
CA CYS A 360 -15.06 2.38 -13.24
C CYS A 360 -13.88 1.84 -14.06
N ASP A 361 -13.97 1.98 -15.39
CA ASP A 361 -12.78 1.93 -16.24
C ASP A 361 -11.82 3.05 -15.81
N PHE A 362 -10.51 2.76 -15.80
CA PHE A 362 -9.49 3.69 -15.32
C PHE A 362 -9.49 5.02 -16.09
N LYS A 363 -9.92 5.03 -17.37
CA LYS A 363 -10.02 6.25 -18.18
C LYS A 363 -10.99 7.26 -17.58
N VAL A 364 -12.14 6.77 -17.09
CA VAL A 364 -13.16 7.60 -16.43
C VAL A 364 -12.57 8.33 -15.22
N ILE A 365 -11.69 7.67 -14.46
CA ILE A 365 -11.04 8.25 -13.29
C ILE A 365 -9.99 9.29 -13.69
N LEU A 366 -9.20 9.02 -14.73
CA LEU A 366 -8.17 9.94 -15.23
C LEU A 366 -8.77 11.20 -15.88
N GLU A 367 -9.94 11.08 -16.49
CA GLU A 367 -10.66 12.18 -17.16
C GLU A 367 -11.58 12.97 -16.22
N ASN A 368 -11.84 12.47 -15.01
CA ASN A 368 -12.73 13.12 -14.06
C ASN A 368 -12.15 14.46 -13.56
N GLU A 369 -12.85 15.57 -13.81
CA GLU A 369 -12.38 16.93 -13.49
C GLU A 369 -12.24 17.21 -11.98
N GLU A 370 -13.00 16.51 -11.12
CA GLU A 370 -12.83 16.62 -9.66
C GLU A 370 -11.59 15.89 -9.16
N ILE A 371 -11.12 14.90 -9.91
CA ILE A 371 -9.96 14.07 -9.59
C ILE A 371 -8.70 14.64 -10.25
N ASN A 372 -8.75 14.97 -11.54
CA ASN A 372 -7.64 15.44 -12.33
C ASN A 372 -7.36 16.93 -12.10
N THR A 373 -6.68 17.21 -10.98
CA THR A 373 -6.27 18.55 -10.55
C THR A 373 -4.84 18.53 -10.02
N GLU A 374 -4.21 19.71 -9.95
CA GLU A 374 -2.80 19.87 -9.51
C GLU A 374 -2.54 19.39 -8.07
N ASP A 375 -3.56 19.37 -7.22
CA ASP A 375 -3.48 18.92 -5.82
C ASP A 375 -3.79 17.43 -5.61
N THR A 376 -3.89 16.65 -6.68
CA THR A 376 -4.08 15.20 -6.63
C THR A 376 -2.77 14.45 -6.76
N LEU A 377 -2.61 13.40 -5.93
CA LEU A 377 -1.62 12.35 -6.10
C LEU A 377 -2.33 11.05 -6.51
N LEU A 378 -1.98 10.54 -7.68
CA LEU A 378 -2.50 9.28 -8.21
C LEU A 378 -1.46 8.16 -8.08
N TYR A 379 -1.92 6.99 -7.65
CA TYR A 379 -1.17 5.75 -7.66
C TYR A 379 -1.80 4.80 -8.68
N SER A 380 -0.97 4.27 -9.58
CA SER A 380 -1.35 3.31 -10.59
C SER A 380 -0.57 2.02 -10.40
N ASP A 381 -1.29 0.95 -10.08
CA ASP A 381 -0.79 -0.43 -10.06
C ASP A 381 -1.52 -1.25 -11.12
N SER A 382 -1.41 -0.79 -12.37
CA SER A 382 -2.03 -1.44 -13.51
C SER A 382 -1.54 -2.88 -13.63
N PRO A 383 -2.33 -3.81 -14.21
CA PRO A 383 -1.82 -5.12 -14.53
C PRO A 383 -0.53 -5.01 -15.35
N TYR A 384 0.52 -5.71 -14.94
CA TYR A 384 1.84 -5.46 -15.51
C TYR A 384 1.94 -5.93 -16.95
N TYR A 385 2.66 -5.14 -17.76
CA TYR A 385 2.92 -5.44 -19.15
C TYR A 385 3.44 -6.86 -19.33
N ARG A 386 2.79 -7.59 -20.24
CA ARG A 386 3.09 -8.99 -20.53
C ARG A 386 3.09 -9.91 -19.29
N THR A 387 2.14 -9.72 -18.39
CA THR A 387 1.88 -10.65 -17.27
C THR A 387 0.44 -11.21 -17.29
N LYS A 388 0.25 -12.45 -16.80
CA LYS A 388 -1.07 -13.10 -16.68
C LYS A 388 -1.66 -12.92 -15.28
N GLN A 389 -1.81 -11.68 -14.83
CA GLN A 389 -2.42 -11.40 -13.52
C GLN A 389 -3.95 -11.60 -13.52
N TYR A 390 -4.60 -11.44 -14.69
CA TYR A 390 -6.06 -11.57 -14.85
C TYR A 390 -6.42 -12.38 -16.09
N LYS A 391 -7.62 -12.99 -16.12
CA LYS A 391 -8.07 -13.85 -17.23
C LYS A 391 -8.16 -13.12 -18.57
N GLU A 392 -8.63 -11.88 -18.57
CA GLU A 392 -8.79 -11.05 -19.77
C GLU A 392 -7.52 -10.25 -20.12
N GLY A 393 -6.51 -10.25 -19.24
CA GLY A 393 -5.27 -9.49 -19.40
C GLY A 393 -5.49 -7.98 -19.39
N PHE A 394 -4.43 -7.23 -19.66
CA PHE A 394 -4.46 -5.78 -19.91
C PHE A 394 -3.76 -5.57 -21.25
N SER A 395 -4.48 -5.03 -22.24
CA SER A 395 -4.01 -4.98 -23.63
C SER A 395 -2.99 -3.87 -23.85
N ASP A 396 -2.26 -3.94 -24.97
CA ASP A 396 -1.36 -2.88 -25.39
C ASP A 396 -2.11 -1.54 -25.56
N GLU A 397 -3.33 -1.57 -26.09
CA GLU A 397 -4.20 -0.37 -26.16
C GLU A 397 -4.53 0.20 -24.79
N GLN A 398 -4.73 -0.65 -23.79
CA GLN A 398 -5.01 -0.20 -22.43
C GLN A 398 -3.75 0.39 -21.80
N HIS A 399 -2.56 -0.17 -22.06
CA HIS A 399 -1.29 0.44 -21.65
C HIS A 399 -1.05 1.79 -22.33
N ILE A 400 -1.30 1.91 -23.64
CA ILE A 400 -1.21 3.17 -24.40
C ILE A 400 -2.23 4.20 -23.87
N ALA A 401 -3.46 3.77 -23.59
CA ALA A 401 -4.47 4.65 -23.02
C ALA A 401 -4.11 5.10 -21.60
N LEU A 402 -3.51 4.23 -20.78
CA LEU A 402 -3.01 4.60 -19.46
C LEU A 402 -1.89 5.64 -19.57
N HIS A 403 -0.93 5.43 -20.48
CA HIS A 403 0.09 6.42 -20.79
C HIS A 403 -0.52 7.78 -21.15
N ASN A 404 -1.41 7.81 -22.14
CA ASN A 404 -2.05 9.05 -22.61
C ASN A 404 -2.88 9.73 -21.51
N GLY A 405 -3.54 8.96 -20.65
CA GLY A 405 -4.27 9.50 -19.51
C GLY A 405 -3.34 10.09 -18.46
N LEU A 406 -2.20 9.45 -18.17
CA LEU A 406 -1.17 9.98 -17.26
C LEU A 406 -0.46 11.22 -17.82
N ALA A 407 -0.27 11.29 -19.14
CA ALA A 407 0.29 12.46 -19.83
C ALA A 407 -0.61 13.69 -19.69
N ASN A 408 -1.93 13.49 -19.73
CA ASN A 408 -2.94 14.55 -19.55
C ASN A 408 -3.34 14.78 -18.08
N PHE A 409 -2.74 14.04 -17.14
CA PHE A 409 -3.05 14.19 -15.72
C PHE A 409 -2.30 15.39 -15.14
N LYS A 410 -3.04 16.40 -14.66
CA LYS A 410 -2.53 17.65 -14.08
C LYS A 410 -1.80 17.42 -12.75
N GLY A 411 -2.18 16.36 -12.04
CA GLY A 411 -1.63 16.02 -10.74
C GLY A 411 -0.30 15.27 -10.80
N LYS A 412 0.15 14.85 -9.62
CA LYS A 412 1.31 13.96 -9.47
C LYS A 412 0.88 12.52 -9.63
N TRP A 413 1.71 11.67 -10.19
CA TRP A 413 1.44 10.24 -10.26
C TRP A 413 2.65 9.37 -9.97
N VAL A 414 2.35 8.18 -9.46
CA VAL A 414 3.29 7.08 -9.23
C VAL A 414 2.75 5.85 -9.96
N LEU A 415 3.51 5.31 -10.90
CA LEU A 415 3.18 4.10 -11.64
C LEU A 415 4.08 2.95 -11.17
N SER A 416 3.49 1.89 -10.64
CA SER A 416 4.20 0.65 -10.32
C SER A 416 4.23 -0.29 -11.52
N CYS A 417 5.39 -0.88 -11.82
CA CYS A 417 5.54 -1.86 -12.89
C CYS A 417 6.71 -2.81 -12.64
N ARG A 418 6.97 -3.73 -13.58
CA ARG A 418 8.10 -4.67 -13.51
C ARG A 418 9.16 -4.36 -14.56
N GLN A 419 10.42 -4.44 -14.14
CA GLN A 419 11.57 -4.27 -15.04
C GLN A 419 11.85 -5.51 -15.91
N LYS A 420 11.24 -6.67 -15.61
CA LYS A 420 11.44 -7.92 -16.36
C LYS A 420 10.13 -8.68 -16.57
N ILE A 421 10.02 -9.40 -17.68
CA ILE A 421 8.94 -10.35 -17.96
C ILE A 421 9.32 -11.69 -17.35
N THR A 422 8.41 -12.30 -16.58
CA THR A 422 8.78 -13.39 -15.66
C THR A 422 8.10 -14.71 -15.96
N ASN A 423 7.21 -14.72 -16.96
CA ASN A 423 6.57 -15.93 -17.44
C ASN A 423 7.09 -16.23 -18.85
N ASN A 424 8.04 -17.17 -18.95
CA ASN A 424 8.50 -17.81 -20.19
C ASN A 424 7.44 -18.73 -20.84
N ASN A 425 6.16 -18.56 -20.54
CA ASN A 425 5.14 -19.21 -21.35
C ASN A 425 5.01 -18.38 -22.62
N LYS A 426 5.70 -18.85 -23.67
CA LYS A 426 5.47 -18.50 -25.08
C LYS A 426 4.04 -18.03 -25.21
N TYR A 427 3.87 -16.73 -25.42
CA TYR A 427 2.62 -16.21 -25.92
C TYR A 427 2.24 -17.13 -27.07
N LYS A 428 1.09 -17.81 -26.97
CA LYS A 428 0.52 -18.42 -28.16
C LYS A 428 0.44 -17.29 -29.16
N ASP A 429 1.12 -17.47 -30.29
CA ASP A 429 1.28 -16.49 -31.36
C ASP A 429 -0.01 -15.69 -31.50
N LYS A 430 0.00 -14.43 -31.04
CA LYS A 430 -1.04 -13.50 -31.47
C LYS A 430 -0.79 -13.26 -32.94
N LYS A 431 -1.87 -13.14 -33.72
CA LYS A 431 -1.79 -12.95 -35.17
C LYS A 431 -0.94 -11.71 -35.47
N ASP A 432 -0.08 -11.82 -36.48
CA ASP A 432 0.66 -10.68 -37.04
C ASP A 432 -0.31 -9.50 -37.30
N GLY A 433 0.00 -8.33 -36.73
CA GLY A 433 -0.76 -7.09 -36.93
C GLY A 433 -1.47 -6.49 -35.70
N GLU A 434 -1.47 -7.16 -34.54
CA GLU A 434 -2.14 -6.66 -33.32
C GLU A 434 -1.20 -6.12 -32.22
N GLU A 435 0.11 -6.42 -32.26
CA GLU A 435 1.04 -5.92 -31.23
C GLU A 435 1.42 -4.46 -31.48
N LYS A 436 0.95 -3.56 -30.61
CA LYS A 436 1.30 -2.13 -30.66
C LYS A 436 2.55 -1.81 -29.84
N ILE A 437 2.88 -2.65 -28.85
CA ILE A 437 4.10 -2.56 -28.07
C ILE A 437 4.87 -3.88 -28.26
N ARG A 438 6.02 -3.83 -28.94
CA ARG A 438 6.71 -5.05 -29.42
C ARG A 438 7.70 -5.61 -28.40
N SER A 439 8.19 -4.77 -27.49
CA SER A 439 9.19 -5.15 -26.50
C SER A 439 8.97 -4.46 -25.17
N LEU A 440 9.68 -4.92 -24.13
CA LEU A 440 9.70 -4.24 -22.84
C LEU A 440 10.47 -2.91 -22.91
N LEU A 441 11.45 -2.80 -23.81
CA LEU A 441 12.12 -1.52 -24.09
C LEU A 441 11.13 -0.51 -24.67
N GLU A 442 10.38 -0.89 -25.71
CA GLU A 442 9.35 -0.01 -26.31
C GLU A 442 8.29 0.41 -25.28
N TYR A 443 7.91 -0.49 -24.37
CA TYR A 443 7.02 -0.16 -23.26
C TYR A 443 7.58 0.97 -22.37
N PHE A 444 8.88 0.94 -22.03
CA PHE A 444 9.51 2.00 -21.24
C PHE A 444 9.79 3.26 -22.07
N GLU A 445 10.19 3.13 -23.32
CA GLU A 445 10.40 4.27 -24.22
C GLU A 445 9.12 5.09 -24.42
N MET A 446 7.95 4.43 -24.40
CA MET A 446 6.65 5.11 -24.43
C MET A 446 6.50 6.14 -23.29
N TYR A 447 7.06 5.89 -22.10
CA TYR A 447 6.93 6.79 -20.95
C TYR A 447 8.01 7.88 -20.89
N ALA A 448 8.95 7.92 -21.84
CA ALA A 448 10.10 8.83 -21.80
C ALA A 448 9.73 10.33 -21.88
N ASP A 449 8.59 10.65 -22.47
CA ASP A 449 8.06 12.01 -22.62
C ASP A 449 7.41 12.56 -21.34
N ILE A 450 6.92 11.67 -20.45
CA ILE A 450 6.15 12.07 -19.26
C ILE A 450 6.78 11.68 -17.92
N ALA A 451 7.67 10.70 -17.91
CA ALA A 451 8.34 10.22 -16.70
C ALA A 451 9.57 11.07 -16.35
N LYS A 452 9.83 11.26 -15.06
CA LYS A 452 11.00 12.00 -14.56
C LYS A 452 12.00 11.14 -13.82
N TYR A 453 11.50 10.24 -12.97
CA TYR A 453 12.35 9.41 -12.12
C TYR A 453 11.85 7.97 -12.06
N VAL A 454 12.78 7.05 -11.84
CA VAL A 454 12.51 5.66 -11.50
C VAL A 454 13.09 5.37 -10.13
N VAL A 455 12.31 4.70 -9.29
CA VAL A 455 12.72 4.33 -7.94
C VAL A 455 12.47 2.84 -7.69
N TYR A 456 13.45 2.18 -7.09
CA TYR A 456 13.40 0.74 -6.82
C TYR A 456 14.25 0.37 -5.61
N ALA A 457 13.94 -0.78 -5.00
CA ALA A 457 14.74 -1.37 -3.95
C ALA A 457 15.99 -2.05 -4.52
N ASN A 458 17.13 -1.81 -3.89
CA ASN A 458 18.40 -2.50 -4.15
C ASN A 458 18.32 -3.86 -3.46
N ASP A 459 18.21 -4.93 -4.25
CA ASP A 459 18.26 -6.31 -3.77
C ASP A 459 19.31 -7.08 -4.57
N ASP A 460 20.10 -7.89 -3.87
CA ASP A 460 21.28 -8.61 -4.36
C ASP A 460 20.96 -9.63 -5.47
N ASN A 461 19.68 -9.89 -5.78
CA ASN A 461 19.30 -10.90 -6.77
C ASN A 461 18.07 -10.62 -7.65
N LYS A 462 17.78 -9.35 -7.98
CA LYS A 462 17.10 -8.81 -9.19
C LYS A 462 16.12 -7.69 -8.83
N ILE A 463 16.34 -6.51 -9.40
CA ILE A 463 15.33 -5.44 -9.45
C ILE A 463 14.12 -5.99 -10.22
N TYR A 464 13.02 -6.23 -9.50
CA TYR A 464 11.86 -6.90 -10.06
C TYR A 464 10.69 -5.94 -10.26
N GLU A 465 10.37 -5.15 -9.23
CA GLU A 465 9.31 -4.13 -9.26
C GLU A 465 9.90 -2.73 -9.04
N ILE A 466 9.45 -1.78 -9.84
CA ILE A 466 9.92 -0.39 -9.88
C ILE A 466 8.72 0.57 -9.79
N MET A 467 8.99 1.81 -9.41
CA MET A 467 8.03 2.91 -9.41
C MET A 467 8.52 4.06 -10.28
N ILE A 468 7.70 4.48 -11.23
CA ILE A 468 7.96 5.61 -12.13
C ILE A 468 7.16 6.82 -11.63
N THR A 469 7.76 8.02 -11.61
CA THR A 469 7.08 9.26 -11.18
C THR A 469 7.25 10.41 -12.17
N ASN A 470 6.25 11.31 -12.26
CA ASN A 470 6.36 12.59 -13.00
C ASN A 470 6.84 13.78 -12.15
N PHE A 471 7.20 13.53 -10.90
CA PHE A 471 7.57 14.57 -9.94
C PHE A 471 8.82 14.18 -9.17
N ASP A 472 9.52 15.21 -8.69
CA ASP A 472 10.69 15.07 -7.85
C ASP A 472 10.30 14.91 -6.36
N PHE A 473 11.08 14.09 -5.65
CA PHE A 473 10.98 13.88 -4.21
C PHE A 473 12.31 13.38 -3.64
N LYS A 474 12.51 13.58 -2.33
CA LYS A 474 13.69 13.05 -1.62
C LYS A 474 13.45 11.58 -1.26
N VAL A 475 14.29 10.67 -1.72
CA VAL A 475 14.20 9.24 -1.35
C VAL A 475 14.43 9.07 0.16
N PRO A 476 13.74 8.14 0.84
CA PRO A 476 14.11 7.75 2.20
C PRO A 476 15.57 7.25 2.24
N ASN A 477 16.36 7.74 3.20
CA ASN A 477 17.70 7.17 3.43
C ASN A 477 17.58 5.79 4.12
N ASN A 478 18.63 4.97 3.98
CA ASN A 478 18.66 3.60 4.50
C ASN A 478 18.45 3.55 6.02
N GLU A 479 18.91 4.56 6.76
CA GLU A 479 18.71 4.63 8.22
C GLU A 479 17.24 4.85 8.62
N THR A 480 16.51 5.69 7.88
CA THR A 480 15.07 5.89 8.10
C THR A 480 14.28 4.60 7.85
N PHE A 481 14.70 3.82 6.84
CA PHE A 481 14.11 2.50 6.57
C PHE A 481 14.40 1.51 7.69
N LYS A 482 15.67 1.45 8.16
CA LYS A 482 16.09 0.58 9.27
C LYS A 482 15.27 0.85 10.54
N LEU A 483 15.17 2.12 10.98
CA LEU A 483 14.41 2.48 12.18
C LEU A 483 12.93 2.07 12.09
N HIS A 484 12.34 2.21 10.90
CA HIS A 484 10.95 1.83 10.67
C HIS A 484 10.74 0.31 10.75
N LEU A 485 11.62 -0.49 10.14
CA LEU A 485 11.56 -1.95 10.24
C LEU A 485 11.63 -2.42 11.70
N THR A 486 12.51 -1.82 12.51
CA THR A 486 12.62 -2.14 13.94
C THR A 486 11.33 -1.81 14.70
N THR A 487 10.68 -0.67 14.42
CA THR A 487 9.40 -0.31 15.07
C THR A 487 8.23 -1.20 14.61
N LEU A 488 8.26 -1.70 13.37
CA LEU A 488 7.28 -2.68 12.92
C LEU A 488 7.46 -4.03 13.63
N ASP A 489 8.70 -4.42 13.89
CA ASP A 489 9.06 -5.67 14.57
C ASP A 489 8.56 -5.71 16.03
N GLU A 490 8.67 -4.58 16.75
CA GLU A 490 8.11 -4.43 18.10
C GLU A 490 6.57 -4.50 18.10
N SER A 491 5.92 -4.08 17.02
CA SER A 491 4.45 -4.07 16.93
C SER A 491 3.86 -5.42 16.53
N LYS A 492 4.58 -6.30 15.80
CA LYS A 492 4.18 -7.67 15.44
C LYS A 492 5.39 -8.53 15.01
N ASN A 493 5.77 -9.51 15.84
CA ASN A 493 6.61 -10.71 15.57
C ASN A 493 7.14 -10.84 14.11
N TYR A 494 8.23 -10.15 13.76
CA TYR A 494 8.91 -10.30 12.48
C TYR A 494 10.34 -10.80 12.69
N LYS A 495 10.52 -12.12 12.87
CA LYS A 495 11.86 -12.76 12.90
C LYS A 495 12.50 -12.85 11.50
N GLY A 496 12.66 -11.72 10.81
CA GLY A 496 13.48 -11.62 9.61
C GLY A 496 14.87 -11.16 9.98
N LYS A 497 15.83 -12.08 10.11
CA LYS A 497 17.26 -11.75 10.21
C LYS A 497 17.66 -10.95 8.97
N LEU A 498 18.03 -9.68 9.13
CA LEU A 498 18.78 -8.93 8.12
C LEU A 498 20.22 -8.83 8.63
N GLU A 499 21.12 -9.56 7.98
CA GLU A 499 22.57 -9.44 8.17
C GLU A 499 23.04 -8.08 7.62
N ILE A 500 24.03 -7.51 8.31
CA ILE A 500 24.65 -6.24 7.99
C ILE A 500 26.11 -6.54 7.63
N ASP A 501 26.42 -6.47 6.34
CA ASP A 501 27.61 -5.81 5.77
C ASP A 501 27.52 -5.71 4.22
N GLY A 502 26.49 -4.98 3.74
CA GLY A 502 26.61 -4.06 2.59
C GLY A 502 25.76 -4.31 1.33
N GLU A 503 24.73 -3.54 0.95
CA GLU A 503 23.86 -2.53 1.57
C GLU A 503 22.51 -2.56 0.82
N ARG A 504 21.44 -3.11 1.42
CA ARG A 504 20.08 -2.99 0.87
C ARG A 504 19.53 -1.58 1.13
N GLY A 505 19.12 -0.89 0.08
CA GLY A 505 18.65 0.50 0.08
C GLY A 505 17.68 0.79 -1.05
N TYR A 506 17.35 2.05 -1.32
CA TYR A 506 16.55 2.45 -2.50
C TYR A 506 17.39 3.32 -3.42
N THR A 507 17.30 3.03 -4.72
CA THR A 507 17.89 3.88 -5.76
C THR A 507 16.80 4.72 -6.38
N LYS A 508 17.10 6.00 -6.60
CA LYS A 508 16.35 6.89 -7.49
C LYS A 508 17.30 7.42 -8.53
N GLU A 509 16.97 7.15 -9.78
CA GLU A 509 17.67 7.66 -10.95
C GLU A 509 16.70 8.48 -11.80
N THR A 510 17.23 9.32 -12.68
CA THR A 510 16.44 9.99 -13.71
C THR A 510 15.89 8.94 -14.69
N TYR A 511 14.78 9.26 -15.36
CA TYR A 511 14.20 8.33 -16.32
C TYR A 511 15.14 8.05 -17.51
N ASP A 512 15.94 9.04 -17.92
CA ASP A 512 16.92 8.90 -18.99
C ASP A 512 18.08 7.96 -18.62
N GLU A 513 18.58 8.05 -17.39
CA GLU A 513 19.58 7.13 -16.85
C GLU A 513 19.03 5.69 -16.82
N PHE A 514 17.79 5.52 -16.34
CA PHE A 514 17.09 4.23 -16.35
C PHE A 514 16.99 3.66 -17.77
N LEU A 515 16.50 4.44 -18.74
CA LEU A 515 16.34 3.98 -20.12
C LEU A 515 17.68 3.58 -20.76
N THR A 516 18.73 4.36 -20.52
CA THR A 516 20.07 4.05 -21.01
C THR A 516 20.54 2.69 -20.49
N ARG A 517 20.39 2.47 -19.18
CA ARG A 517 20.72 1.20 -18.53
C ARG A 517 19.90 0.02 -19.06
N ILE A 518 18.60 0.21 -19.30
CA ILE A 518 17.75 -0.83 -19.90
C ILE A 518 18.21 -1.18 -21.32
N ARG A 519 18.49 -0.16 -22.15
CA ARG A 519 18.96 -0.35 -23.53
C ARG A 519 20.28 -1.12 -23.57
N GLU A 520 21.19 -0.84 -22.65
CA GLU A 520 22.47 -1.58 -22.53
C GLU A 520 22.22 -3.03 -22.13
N SER A 521 21.40 -3.27 -21.10
CA SER A 521 21.10 -4.62 -20.61
C SER A 521 20.35 -5.54 -21.59
N MET A 522 19.74 -4.98 -22.64
CA MET A 522 19.06 -5.75 -23.70
C MET A 522 19.93 -5.95 -24.95
N LYS A 523 21.10 -5.31 -25.02
CA LYS A 523 22.11 -5.57 -26.08
C LYS A 523 23.00 -6.76 -25.72
N GLU A 524 23.19 -7.00 -24.42
CA GLU A 524 23.79 -8.21 -23.85
C GLU A 524 22.81 -9.39 -23.89
#